data_AF-A0A952JZ31-F1
#
_entry.id   AF-A0A952JZ31-F1
#
_cell.length_a   1.000
_cell.length_b   1.000
_cell.length_c   1.000
_cell.angle_alpha   90.00
_cell.angle_beta   90.00
_cell.angle_gamma   90.00
#
_symmetry.space_group_name_H-M   'P 1'
#
loop_
_entity.id
_entity.type
_entity.pdbx_description
1 polymer ?
#
loop_
_entity_poly.entity_id
_entity_poly.type
_entity_poly.pdbx_seq_one_letter_code
_entity_poly.pdbx_strand_id
1 'polypeptide(L)'
;MGRYNYLLAIGGAAAIFGAVGSYTHDVPVSLFDDHVITRLIFGIIGVTALRQSGGPEVTGPQRWNIPFASFILAIELVTLAHAEGTRAWGFYAATLAFWLLAWRAVDVVLAEQAPRGRAKLLSDLAVPMIFGFTLIVLWEVLARGLQIPMVILPAPSAILGKLFTSLPILGADFLQTVQGILAGYVIGCGAGILVAILIDRVPFLQRGLLPLGNLVSALPIVGVAPIMVM
;
A
#
# COMPACT_ATOMS: atom_id res chain seq x y z
N MET A 1 29.79 25.31 1.06
CA MET A 1 29.97 24.03 1.79
C MET A 1 28.96 22.97 1.35
N GLY A 2 28.97 22.54 0.07
CA GLY A 2 27.93 21.63 -0.47
C GLY A 2 28.40 20.25 -0.96
N ARG A 3 29.62 20.13 -1.50
CA ARG A 3 30.09 18.87 -2.14
C ARG A 3 30.59 17.80 -1.15
N TYR A 4 31.06 18.19 0.03
CA TYR A 4 31.64 17.25 1.01
C TYR A 4 30.59 16.31 1.66
N ASN A 5 29.33 16.74 1.80
CA ASN A 5 28.29 15.93 2.44
C ASN A 5 27.84 14.74 1.57
N TYR A 6 27.87 14.86 0.25
CA TYR A 6 27.54 13.75 -0.66
C TYR A 6 28.61 12.66 -0.63
N LEU A 7 29.89 13.04 -0.52
CA LEU A 7 31.00 12.09 -0.42
C LEU A 7 30.97 11.30 0.91
N LEU A 8 30.49 11.91 2.00
CA LEU A 8 30.26 11.24 3.28
C LEU A 8 29.11 10.21 3.21
N ALA A 9 28.02 10.51 2.50
CA ALA A 9 26.93 9.55 2.29
C ALA A 9 27.38 8.33 1.47
N ILE A 10 28.15 8.56 0.39
CA ILE A 10 28.72 7.51 -0.45
C ILE A 10 29.79 6.69 0.33
N GLY A 11 30.64 7.36 1.11
CA GLY A 11 31.64 6.71 1.95
C GLY A 11 31.03 5.84 3.06
N GLY A 12 29.89 6.26 3.63
CA GLY A 12 29.11 5.45 4.58
C GLY A 12 28.60 4.15 3.95
N ALA A 13 28.09 4.20 2.72
CA ALA A 13 27.69 3.00 1.98
C ALA A 13 28.88 2.07 1.70
N ALA A 14 30.03 2.61 1.26
CA ALA A 14 31.23 1.82 0.98
C ALA A 14 31.80 1.13 2.24
N ALA A 15 31.76 1.79 3.40
CA ALA A 15 32.21 1.19 4.67
C ALA A 15 31.34 0.00 5.11
N ILE A 16 30.04 0.02 4.80
CA ILE A 16 29.12 -1.10 5.09
C ILE A 16 29.48 -2.32 4.23
N PHE A 17 29.77 -2.14 2.94
CA PHE A 17 30.25 -3.22 2.07
C PHE A 17 31.60 -3.79 2.54
N GLY A 18 32.53 -2.94 2.99
CA GLY A 18 33.85 -3.38 3.47
C GLY A 18 33.78 -4.22 4.76
N ALA A 19 32.93 -3.84 5.71
CA ALA A 19 32.77 -4.57 6.98
C ALA A 19 32.09 -5.94 6.81
N VAL A 20 31.32 -6.15 5.75
CA VAL A 20 30.68 -7.43 5.42
C VAL A 20 31.69 -8.49 4.98
N GLY A 21 32.77 -8.09 4.29
CA GLY A 21 33.74 -9.03 3.72
C GLY A 21 34.63 -9.75 4.75
N SER A 22 34.84 -9.19 5.93
CA SER A 22 35.89 -9.63 6.88
C SER A 22 35.44 -10.60 7.97
N TYR A 23 34.14 -10.90 8.12
CA TYR A 23 33.62 -11.89 9.09
C TYR A 23 33.36 -13.27 8.49
N THR A 24 33.96 -13.57 7.34
CA THR A 24 33.55 -14.64 6.43
C THR A 24 34.19 -16.02 6.69
N HIS A 25 35.10 -16.16 7.68
CA HIS A 25 36.03 -17.30 7.69
C HIS A 25 35.78 -18.42 8.72
N ASP A 26 35.10 -18.19 9.86
CA ASP A 26 35.19 -19.10 11.03
C ASP A 26 33.86 -19.41 11.77
N VAL A 27 32.71 -19.54 11.09
CA VAL A 27 31.41 -19.89 11.76
C VAL A 27 30.72 -21.11 11.12
N PRO A 28 30.39 -22.18 11.87
CA PRO A 28 29.74 -23.38 11.32
C PRO A 28 28.27 -23.18 10.90
N VAL A 29 27.83 -23.93 9.88
CA VAL A 29 26.59 -23.70 9.11
C VAL A 29 25.75 -24.98 9.06
N SER A 30 24.72 -25.16 9.92
CA SER A 30 23.89 -26.38 9.92
C SER A 30 22.54 -26.35 10.67
N LEU A 31 21.86 -25.19 10.78
CA LEU A 31 20.50 -25.15 11.37
C LEU A 31 19.60 -24.06 10.76
N PHE A 32 20.01 -23.47 9.64
CA PHE A 32 19.49 -22.20 9.13
C PHE A 32 19.99 -21.97 7.69
N ASP A 33 19.29 -22.52 6.71
CA ASP A 33 19.77 -22.56 5.33
C ASP A 33 18.54 -22.26 4.45
N ASP A 34 18.48 -21.21 3.61
CA ASP A 34 19.52 -20.34 3.00
C ASP A 34 19.91 -19.04 3.76
N HIS A 35 20.01 -19.04 5.10
CA HIS A 35 19.92 -17.81 5.92
C HIS A 35 21.09 -16.79 5.83
N VAL A 36 22.07 -16.95 4.92
CA VAL A 36 23.21 -16.03 4.79
C VAL A 36 22.78 -14.63 4.35
N ILE A 37 21.90 -14.54 3.35
CA ILE A 37 21.41 -13.26 2.81
C ILE A 37 20.53 -12.57 3.86
N THR A 38 19.59 -13.30 4.46
CA THR A 38 18.73 -12.78 5.55
C THR A 38 19.57 -12.25 6.72
N ARG A 39 20.63 -12.96 7.13
CA ARG A 39 21.52 -12.51 8.22
C ARG A 39 22.30 -11.23 7.90
N LEU A 40 22.68 -11.00 6.64
CA LEU A 40 23.32 -9.75 6.21
C LEU A 40 22.37 -8.55 6.29
N ILE A 41 21.14 -8.72 5.81
CA ILE A 41 20.10 -7.69 5.81
C ILE A 41 19.74 -7.29 7.25
N PHE A 42 19.49 -8.28 8.13
CA PHE A 42 19.26 -8.04 9.55
C PHE A 42 20.48 -7.45 10.26
N GLY A 43 21.70 -7.77 9.83
CA GLY A 43 22.92 -7.16 10.36
C GLY A 43 23.01 -5.66 10.05
N ILE A 44 22.81 -5.27 8.79
CA ILE A 44 22.88 -3.87 8.35
C ILE A 44 21.74 -3.03 8.96
N ILE A 45 20.53 -3.57 8.99
CA ILE A 45 19.35 -2.89 9.55
C ILE A 45 19.40 -2.85 11.08
N GLY A 46 19.81 -3.94 11.73
CA GLY A 46 20.00 -3.99 13.17
C GLY A 46 21.07 -3.02 13.65
N VAL A 47 22.24 -2.98 13.00
CA VAL A 47 23.34 -2.06 13.37
C VAL A 47 22.98 -0.61 13.11
N THR A 48 22.23 -0.28 12.04
CA THR A 48 21.81 1.11 11.80
C THR A 48 20.68 1.58 12.71
N ALA A 49 19.75 0.70 13.11
CA ALA A 49 18.67 1.02 14.05
C ALA A 49 19.15 1.06 15.52
N LEU A 50 19.96 0.09 15.97
CA LEU A 50 20.42 0.02 17.37
C LEU A 50 21.41 1.13 17.74
N ARG A 51 22.16 1.68 16.77
CA ARG A 51 23.07 2.81 17.02
C ARG A 51 22.34 4.15 17.23
N GLN A 52 21.01 4.18 17.08
CA GLN A 52 20.17 5.37 17.28
C GLN A 52 19.28 5.29 18.54
N SER A 53 19.20 4.15 19.23
CA SER A 53 18.37 4.00 20.43
C SER A 53 19.06 4.48 21.73
N GLY A 54 20.00 5.42 21.65
CA GLY A 54 20.87 5.81 22.77
C GLY A 54 21.40 7.24 22.77
N GLY A 55 20.84 8.16 21.97
CA GLY A 55 21.26 9.56 21.91
C GLY A 55 20.21 10.47 21.27
N PRO A 56 20.27 11.80 21.48
CA PRO A 56 19.21 12.72 21.11
C PRO A 56 19.01 12.83 19.58
N GLU A 57 17.77 13.12 19.19
CA GLU A 57 17.24 13.40 17.85
C GLU A 57 18.21 13.30 16.66
N VAL A 58 17.87 12.42 15.71
CA VAL A 58 18.60 12.24 14.43
C VAL A 58 18.48 13.52 13.58
N THR A 59 19.38 14.46 13.84
CA THR A 59 19.38 15.81 13.29
C THR A 59 20.38 15.94 12.14
N GLY A 60 20.02 16.72 11.12
CA GLY A 60 20.82 16.87 9.90
C GLY A 60 20.57 15.79 8.83
N PRO A 61 21.44 15.69 7.80
CA PRO A 61 21.16 14.93 6.58
C PRO A 61 21.08 13.41 6.80
N GLN A 62 21.65 12.89 7.89
CA GLN A 62 21.71 11.45 8.17
C GLN A 62 20.35 10.83 8.52
N ARG A 63 19.30 11.66 8.75
CA ARG A 63 17.92 11.20 8.96
C ARG A 63 17.33 10.50 7.73
N TRP A 64 17.77 10.87 6.53
CA TRP A 64 17.32 10.26 5.28
C TRP A 64 17.79 8.80 5.09
N ASN A 65 18.70 8.31 5.94
CA ASN A 65 19.12 6.91 5.93
C ASN A 65 17.97 5.94 6.24
N ILE A 66 17.00 6.34 7.08
CA ILE A 66 15.87 5.49 7.49
C ILE A 66 14.90 5.23 6.32
N PRO A 67 14.32 6.25 5.63
CA PRO A 67 13.50 6.02 4.45
C PRO A 67 14.27 5.27 3.35
N PHE A 68 15.56 5.57 3.15
CA PHE A 68 16.38 4.88 2.15
C PHE A 68 16.60 3.39 2.47
N ALA A 69 16.90 3.05 3.72
CA ALA A 69 17.03 1.66 4.16
C ALA A 69 15.70 0.90 4.08
N SER A 70 14.58 1.54 4.45
CA SER A 70 13.24 0.94 4.30
C SER A 70 12.90 0.64 2.83
N PHE A 71 13.29 1.52 1.90
CA PHE A 71 13.08 1.36 0.47
C PHE A 71 13.93 0.24 -0.14
N ILE A 72 15.20 0.11 0.27
CA ILE A 72 16.05 -1.02 -0.13
C ILE A 72 15.45 -2.34 0.36
N LEU A 73 15.06 -2.43 1.64
CA LEU A 73 14.44 -3.63 2.19
C LEU A 73 13.11 -3.96 1.48
N ALA A 74 12.33 -2.96 1.06
CA ALA A 74 11.12 -3.17 0.28
C ALA A 74 11.40 -3.88 -1.05
N ILE A 75 12.41 -3.40 -1.80
CA ILE A 75 12.83 -4.03 -3.08
C ILE A 75 13.27 -5.47 -2.83
N GLU A 76 14.12 -5.68 -1.83
CA GLU A 76 14.69 -6.98 -1.51
C GLU A 76 13.60 -7.99 -1.11
N LEU A 77 12.67 -7.60 -0.22
CA LEU A 77 11.50 -8.41 0.13
C LEU A 77 10.60 -8.71 -1.08
N VAL A 78 10.37 -7.77 -1.99
CA VAL A 78 9.58 -8.00 -3.20
C VAL A 78 10.29 -8.97 -4.15
N THR A 79 11.60 -8.86 -4.33
CA THR A 79 12.37 -9.82 -5.15
C THR A 79 12.34 -11.22 -4.56
N LEU A 80 12.54 -11.36 -3.23
CA LEU A 80 12.40 -12.63 -2.52
C LEU A 80 10.97 -13.18 -2.61
N ALA A 81 9.95 -12.33 -2.54
CA ALA A 81 8.56 -12.73 -2.68
C ALA A 81 8.21 -13.24 -4.08
N HIS A 82 8.96 -12.83 -5.12
CA HIS A 82 8.81 -13.31 -6.49
C HIS A 82 9.59 -14.59 -6.80
N ALA A 83 10.69 -14.87 -6.09
CA ALA A 83 11.46 -16.10 -6.26
C ALA A 83 10.63 -17.35 -5.93
N GLU A 84 10.83 -18.46 -6.62
CA GLU A 84 10.09 -19.70 -6.33
C GLU A 84 10.48 -20.30 -4.95
N GLY A 85 9.58 -21.06 -4.34
CA GLY A 85 9.82 -21.75 -3.05
C GLY A 85 9.00 -21.25 -1.85
N THR A 86 9.02 -22.05 -0.77
CA THR A 86 8.35 -21.74 0.51
C THR A 86 9.17 -20.75 1.33
N ARG A 87 8.50 -19.82 2.04
CA ARG A 87 9.20 -18.79 2.83
C ARG A 87 9.56 -19.29 4.23
N ALA A 88 10.84 -19.24 4.56
CA ALA A 88 11.32 -19.44 5.93
C ALA A 88 10.91 -18.29 6.85
N TRP A 89 10.88 -18.52 8.17
CA TRP A 89 10.52 -17.53 9.19
C TRP A 89 11.28 -16.21 9.11
N GLY A 90 12.53 -16.23 8.63
CA GLY A 90 13.34 -15.03 8.42
C GLY A 90 12.72 -14.01 7.44
N PHE A 91 11.98 -14.47 6.44
CA PHE A 91 11.27 -13.62 5.48
C PHE A 91 10.12 -12.84 6.15
N TYR A 92 9.32 -13.50 6.97
CA TYR A 92 8.22 -12.85 7.70
C TYR A 92 8.75 -11.89 8.79
N ALA A 93 9.83 -12.26 9.47
CA ALA A 93 10.52 -11.36 10.39
C ALA A 93 11.06 -10.11 9.66
N ALA A 94 11.63 -10.27 8.46
CA ALA A 94 12.12 -9.15 7.64
C ALA A 94 10.95 -8.28 7.14
N THR A 95 9.81 -8.88 6.82
CA THR A 95 8.57 -8.17 6.46
C THR A 95 8.05 -7.31 7.62
N LEU A 96 8.11 -7.81 8.87
CA LEU A 96 7.80 -7.03 10.06
C LEU A 96 8.82 -5.92 10.31
N ALA A 97 10.11 -6.20 10.12
CA ALA A 97 11.17 -5.19 10.23
C ALA A 97 11.00 -4.05 9.20
N PHE A 98 10.58 -4.38 7.97
CA PHE A 98 10.21 -3.39 6.95
C PHE A 98 9.06 -2.50 7.41
N TRP A 99 7.97 -3.07 7.93
CA TRP A 99 6.85 -2.29 8.46
C TRP A 99 7.30 -1.30 9.55
N LEU A 100 8.13 -1.75 10.50
CA LEU A 100 8.65 -0.91 11.58
C LEU A 100 9.60 0.18 11.08
N LEU A 101 10.46 -0.13 10.10
CA LEU A 101 11.31 0.88 9.45
C LEU A 101 10.50 1.90 8.64
N ALA A 102 9.47 1.47 7.93
CA ALA A 102 8.61 2.33 7.15
C ALA A 102 7.78 3.27 8.03
N TRP A 103 7.29 2.79 9.19
CA TRP A 103 6.72 3.65 10.24
C TRP A 103 7.76 4.69 10.67
N ARG A 104 8.98 4.27 11.06
CA ARG A 104 10.02 5.22 11.49
C ARG A 104 10.44 6.20 10.39
N ALA A 105 10.36 5.81 9.11
CA ALA A 105 10.57 6.72 7.99
C ALA A 105 9.49 7.82 7.95
N VAL A 106 8.21 7.49 8.20
CA VAL A 106 7.12 8.46 8.33
C VAL A 106 7.34 9.38 9.54
N ASP A 107 7.70 8.86 10.71
CA ASP A 107 7.98 9.67 11.91
C ASP A 107 9.10 10.70 11.65
N VAL A 108 10.16 10.30 10.93
CA VAL A 108 11.28 11.17 10.57
C VAL A 108 10.88 12.26 9.57
N VAL A 109 10.00 11.96 8.62
CA VAL A 109 9.46 12.95 7.68
C VAL A 109 8.49 13.91 8.38
N LEU A 110 7.70 13.43 9.35
CA LEU A 110 6.81 14.26 10.18
C LEU A 110 7.58 15.15 11.16
N ALA A 111 8.73 14.71 11.65
CA ALA A 111 9.62 15.51 12.50
C ALA A 111 10.26 16.70 11.77
N GLU A 112 10.24 16.73 10.42
CA GLU A 112 10.59 17.94 9.69
C GLU A 112 9.47 19.00 9.84
N GLN A 113 9.70 19.99 10.70
CA GLN A 113 8.98 21.27 10.63
C GLN A 113 9.38 22.00 9.35
N ALA A 114 8.82 21.58 8.22
CA ALA A 114 9.15 22.12 6.91
C ALA A 114 8.81 23.63 6.85
N PRO A 115 9.78 24.49 6.50
CA PRO A 115 9.53 25.93 6.42
C PRO A 115 8.44 26.25 5.38
N ARG A 116 7.63 27.27 5.68
CA ARG A 116 6.46 27.66 4.87
C ARG A 116 6.81 27.76 3.38
N GLY A 117 6.10 27.02 2.54
CA GLY A 117 6.29 27.02 1.09
C GLY A 117 6.27 25.61 0.48
N ARG A 118 6.95 25.43 -0.65
CA ARG A 118 6.99 24.16 -1.41
C ARG A 118 7.55 22.98 -0.59
N ALA A 119 8.46 23.23 0.35
CA ALA A 119 9.00 22.19 1.22
C ALA A 119 7.91 21.51 2.06
N LYS A 120 6.97 22.30 2.63
CA LYS A 120 5.83 21.77 3.39
C LYS A 120 4.89 20.95 2.51
N LEU A 121 4.63 21.38 1.27
CA LEU A 121 3.77 20.62 0.37
C LEU A 121 4.39 19.28 -0.04
N LEU A 122 5.73 19.21 -0.14
CA LEU A 122 6.45 17.95 -0.37
C LEU A 122 6.43 17.03 0.85
N SER A 123 6.59 17.54 2.09
CA SER A 123 6.46 16.72 3.30
C SER A 123 5.02 16.22 3.52
N ASP A 124 4.04 17.10 3.31
CA ASP A 124 2.60 16.78 3.44
C ASP A 124 2.18 15.69 2.43
N LEU A 125 2.82 15.60 1.25
CA LEU A 125 2.59 14.56 0.25
C LEU A 125 3.46 13.31 0.45
N ALA A 126 4.69 13.45 0.96
CA ALA A 126 5.61 12.34 1.18
C ALA A 126 5.05 11.34 2.21
N VAL A 127 4.41 11.82 3.28
CA VAL A 127 3.81 10.96 4.32
C VAL A 127 2.76 9.98 3.75
N PRO A 128 1.68 10.42 3.08
CA PRO A 128 0.70 9.49 2.50
C PRO A 128 1.28 8.65 1.36
N MET A 129 2.28 9.12 0.61
CA MET A 129 2.94 8.30 -0.41
C MET A 129 3.81 7.18 0.19
N ILE A 130 4.59 7.45 1.24
CA ILE A 130 5.39 6.43 1.94
C ILE A 130 4.45 5.39 2.57
N PHE A 131 3.37 5.84 3.22
CA PHE A 131 2.37 4.95 3.82
C PHE A 131 1.67 4.08 2.76
N GLY A 132 1.16 4.67 1.68
CA GLY A 132 0.52 3.94 0.58
C GLY A 132 1.45 2.95 -0.12
N PHE A 133 2.69 3.35 -0.39
CA PHE A 133 3.74 2.47 -0.93
C PHE A 133 4.01 1.28 0.00
N THR A 134 4.11 1.54 1.30
CA THR A 134 4.33 0.49 2.32
C THR A 134 3.20 -0.54 2.33
N LEU A 135 1.94 -0.10 2.23
CA LEU A 135 0.78 -1.00 2.15
C LEU A 135 0.81 -1.86 0.88
N ILE A 136 1.15 -1.27 -0.29
CA ILE A 136 1.26 -2.02 -1.55
C ILE A 136 2.38 -3.06 -1.48
N VAL A 137 3.54 -2.70 -0.93
CA VAL A 137 4.66 -3.63 -0.73
C VAL A 137 4.26 -4.76 0.22
N LEU A 138 3.66 -4.45 1.37
CA LEU A 138 3.20 -5.48 2.31
C LEU A 138 2.17 -6.42 1.68
N TRP A 139 1.22 -5.89 0.90
CA TRP A 139 0.24 -6.72 0.20
C TRP A 139 0.92 -7.65 -0.80
N GLU A 140 1.82 -7.16 -1.65
CA GLU A 140 2.60 -7.97 -2.60
C GLU A 140 3.41 -9.08 -1.91
N VAL A 141 4.16 -8.70 -0.86
CA VAL A 141 5.07 -9.57 -0.11
C VAL A 141 4.29 -10.64 0.66
N LEU A 142 3.18 -10.29 1.31
CA LEU A 142 2.36 -11.23 2.07
C LEU A 142 1.50 -12.12 1.18
N ALA A 143 0.87 -11.60 0.13
CA ALA A 143 0.03 -12.41 -0.77
C ALA A 143 0.84 -13.52 -1.45
N ARG A 144 2.05 -13.20 -1.95
CA ARG A 144 2.97 -14.19 -2.50
C ARG A 144 3.63 -15.05 -1.43
N GLY A 145 4.11 -14.44 -0.35
CA GLY A 145 4.85 -15.13 0.71
C GLY A 145 4.02 -16.15 1.49
N LEU A 146 2.73 -15.88 1.71
CA LEU A 146 1.77 -16.81 2.31
C LEU A 146 1.08 -17.72 1.26
N GLN A 147 1.45 -17.60 -0.02
CA GLN A 147 0.88 -18.36 -1.13
C GLN A 147 -0.66 -18.27 -1.19
N ILE A 148 -1.21 -17.07 -0.98
CA ILE A 148 -2.66 -16.85 -0.94
C ILE A 148 -3.26 -17.13 -2.32
N PRO A 149 -4.36 -17.91 -2.43
CA PRO A 149 -5.00 -18.19 -3.71
C PRO A 149 -5.40 -16.91 -4.45
N MET A 150 -5.04 -16.83 -5.74
CA MET A 150 -5.26 -15.65 -6.60
C MET A 150 -6.74 -15.23 -6.70
N VAL A 151 -7.68 -16.15 -6.46
CA VAL A 151 -9.13 -15.89 -6.44
C VAL A 151 -9.60 -15.12 -5.19
N ILE A 152 -8.86 -15.19 -4.08
CA ILE A 152 -9.20 -14.52 -2.82
C ILE A 152 -8.51 -13.16 -2.74
N LEU A 153 -7.18 -13.13 -2.96
CA LEU A 153 -6.40 -11.91 -2.86
C LEU A 153 -5.23 -11.97 -3.88
N PRO A 154 -5.44 -11.51 -5.13
CA PRO A 154 -4.36 -11.43 -6.10
C PRO A 154 -3.30 -10.41 -5.65
N ALA A 155 -2.04 -10.66 -5.96
CA ALA A 155 -0.95 -9.73 -5.69
C ALA A 155 -1.07 -8.47 -6.57
N PRO A 156 -0.76 -7.26 -6.07
CA PRO A 156 -0.78 -5.99 -6.82
C PRO A 156 -0.13 -6.06 -8.20
N SER A 157 1.02 -6.71 -8.33
CA SER A 157 1.73 -6.90 -9.60
C SER A 157 0.89 -7.66 -10.64
N ALA A 158 0.12 -8.66 -10.23
CA ALA A 158 -0.76 -9.42 -11.10
C ALA A 158 -2.00 -8.61 -11.51
N ILE A 159 -2.52 -7.77 -10.61
CA ILE A 159 -3.61 -6.83 -10.91
C ILE A 159 -3.15 -5.82 -11.96
N LEU A 160 -1.99 -5.18 -11.76
CA LEU A 160 -1.42 -4.22 -12.71
C LEU A 160 -1.11 -4.85 -14.06
N GLY A 161 -0.52 -6.06 -14.06
CA GLY A 161 -0.29 -6.83 -15.29
C GLY A 161 -1.60 -7.06 -16.06
N LYS A 162 -2.66 -7.51 -15.37
CA LYS A 162 -3.97 -7.71 -16.00
C LYS A 162 -4.62 -6.41 -16.46
N LEU A 163 -4.52 -5.34 -15.68
CA LEU A 163 -5.05 -4.01 -16.02
C LEU A 163 -4.55 -3.56 -17.40
N PHE A 164 -3.23 -3.62 -17.64
CA PHE A 164 -2.66 -3.21 -18.92
C PHE A 164 -2.93 -4.20 -20.07
N THR A 165 -2.94 -5.52 -19.82
CA THR A 165 -3.23 -6.51 -20.88
C THR A 165 -4.69 -6.55 -21.30
N SER A 166 -5.61 -6.15 -20.42
CA SER A 166 -7.06 -6.28 -20.63
C SER A 166 -7.77 -4.94 -20.87
N LEU A 167 -7.03 -3.84 -21.08
CA LEU A 167 -7.60 -2.49 -21.32
C LEU A 167 -8.77 -2.45 -22.33
N PRO A 168 -8.76 -3.18 -23.48
CA PRO A 168 -9.89 -3.15 -24.41
C PRO A 168 -11.19 -3.73 -23.82
N ILE A 169 -11.07 -4.78 -23.00
CA ILE A 169 -12.21 -5.43 -22.33
C ILE A 169 -12.72 -4.51 -21.22
N LEU A 170 -11.82 -4.04 -20.35
CA LEU A 170 -12.17 -3.10 -19.28
C LEU A 170 -12.81 -1.81 -19.81
N GLY A 171 -12.37 -1.32 -20.98
CA GLY A 171 -12.97 -0.17 -21.64
C GLY A 171 -14.39 -0.43 -22.15
N ALA A 172 -14.66 -1.62 -22.70
CA ALA A 172 -15.99 -2.05 -23.11
C ALA A 172 -16.93 -2.20 -21.90
N ASP A 173 -16.48 -2.90 -20.86
CA ASP A 173 -17.23 -3.12 -19.61
C ASP A 173 -17.54 -1.78 -18.90
N PHE A 174 -16.57 -0.86 -18.89
CA PHE A 174 -16.75 0.49 -18.35
C PHE A 174 -17.78 1.28 -19.16
N LEU A 175 -17.71 1.25 -20.50
CA LEU A 175 -18.67 1.95 -21.35
C LEU A 175 -20.10 1.39 -21.18
N GLN A 176 -20.25 0.06 -21.12
CA GLN A 176 -21.52 -0.60 -20.82
C GLN A 176 -22.06 -0.18 -19.45
N THR A 177 -21.20 -0.12 -18.43
CA THR A 177 -21.55 0.34 -17.08
C THR A 177 -22.02 1.81 -17.09
N VAL A 178 -21.30 2.70 -17.78
CA VAL A 178 -21.68 4.12 -17.93
C VAL A 178 -23.01 4.28 -18.66
N GLN A 179 -23.24 3.53 -19.74
CA GLN A 179 -24.52 3.52 -20.46
C GLN A 179 -25.69 3.08 -19.56
N GLY A 180 -25.51 1.99 -18.81
CA GLY A 180 -26.50 1.50 -17.85
C GLY A 180 -26.80 2.51 -16.74
N ILE A 181 -25.77 3.11 -16.15
CA ILE A 181 -25.91 4.13 -15.10
C ILE A 181 -26.64 5.37 -15.64
N LEU A 182 -26.25 5.90 -16.80
CA LEU A 182 -26.87 7.11 -17.37
C LEU A 182 -28.33 6.88 -17.76
N ALA A 183 -28.65 5.75 -18.41
CA ALA A 183 -30.02 5.41 -18.76
C ALA A 183 -30.89 5.22 -17.50
N GLY A 184 -30.40 4.44 -16.53
CA GLY A 184 -31.08 4.20 -15.26
C GLY A 184 -31.27 5.48 -14.44
N TYR A 185 -30.28 6.37 -14.42
CA TYR A 185 -30.36 7.67 -13.74
C TYR A 185 -31.42 8.59 -14.36
N VAL A 186 -31.42 8.75 -15.69
CA VAL A 186 -32.40 9.61 -16.38
C VAL A 186 -33.82 9.07 -16.21
N ILE A 187 -34.02 7.76 -16.38
CA ILE A 187 -35.34 7.13 -16.21
C ILE A 187 -35.79 7.21 -14.75
N GLY A 188 -34.90 6.89 -13.79
CA GLY A 188 -35.19 6.90 -12.36
C GLY A 188 -35.52 8.29 -11.82
N CYS A 189 -34.71 9.30 -12.14
CA CYS A 189 -34.99 10.69 -11.74
C CYS A 189 -36.25 11.23 -12.43
N GLY A 190 -36.46 10.94 -13.72
CA GLY A 190 -37.69 11.31 -14.43
C GLY A 190 -38.94 10.71 -13.80
N ALA A 191 -38.95 9.40 -13.56
CA ALA A 191 -40.04 8.71 -12.88
C ALA A 191 -40.27 9.24 -11.46
N GLY A 192 -39.21 9.47 -10.68
CA GLY A 192 -39.29 10.02 -9.33
C GLY A 192 -39.94 11.41 -9.29
N ILE A 193 -39.56 12.30 -10.21
CA ILE A 193 -40.17 13.64 -10.34
C ILE A 193 -41.66 13.53 -10.73
N LEU A 194 -41.99 12.70 -11.72
CA LEU A 194 -43.37 12.49 -12.15
C LEU A 194 -44.26 11.93 -11.03
N VAL A 195 -43.76 10.95 -10.28
CA VAL A 195 -44.46 10.36 -9.13
C VAL A 195 -44.60 11.38 -7.99
N ALA A 196 -43.59 12.20 -7.72
CA ALA A 196 -43.67 13.26 -6.70
C ALA A 196 -44.75 14.31 -7.05
N ILE A 197 -44.83 14.76 -8.30
CA ILE A 197 -45.88 15.68 -8.79
C ILE A 197 -47.27 15.02 -8.67
N LEU A 198 -47.40 13.74 -9.02
CA LEU A 198 -48.66 13.01 -8.94
C LEU A 198 -49.13 12.79 -7.48
N ILE A 199 -48.19 12.52 -6.56
CA ILE A 199 -48.44 12.41 -5.12
C ILE A 199 -48.94 13.73 -4.54
N ASP A 200 -48.31 14.86 -4.89
CA ASP A 200 -48.72 16.21 -4.45
C ASP A 200 -50.15 16.56 -4.87
N ARG A 201 -50.56 16.13 -6.07
CA ARG A 201 -51.89 16.42 -6.63
C ARG A 201 -53.01 15.49 -6.20
N VAL A 202 -52.71 14.30 -5.69
CA VAL A 202 -53.73 13.27 -5.40
C VAL A 202 -53.61 12.76 -3.95
N PRO A 203 -54.48 13.22 -3.03
CA PRO A 203 -54.42 12.85 -1.61
C PRO A 203 -54.49 11.35 -1.31
N PHE A 204 -55.08 10.55 -2.20
CA PHE A 204 -55.07 9.09 -2.12
C PHE A 204 -53.65 8.52 -2.33
N LEU A 205 -52.95 8.98 -3.37
CA LEU A 205 -51.58 8.54 -3.67
C LEU A 205 -50.59 9.04 -2.61
N GLN A 206 -50.80 10.23 -2.05
CA GLN A 206 -50.03 10.71 -0.91
C GLN A 206 -50.09 9.75 0.29
N ARG A 207 -51.29 9.30 0.66
CA ARG A 207 -51.48 8.38 1.81
C ARG A 207 -51.01 6.95 1.52
N GLY A 208 -51.10 6.49 0.27
CA GLY A 208 -50.70 5.14 -0.13
C GLY A 208 -49.20 4.99 -0.45
N LEU A 209 -48.62 5.93 -1.20
CA LEU A 209 -47.24 5.81 -1.72
C LEU A 209 -46.17 6.34 -0.77
N LEU A 210 -46.44 7.33 0.10
CA LEU A 210 -45.43 7.81 1.05
C LEU A 210 -44.96 6.70 2.03
N PRO A 211 -45.83 5.85 2.62
CA PRO A 211 -45.38 4.72 3.43
C PRO A 211 -44.56 3.70 2.65
N LEU A 212 -44.94 3.42 1.40
CA LEU A 212 -44.22 2.47 0.53
C LEU A 212 -42.84 3.00 0.14
N GLY A 213 -42.72 4.29 -0.20
CA GLY A 213 -41.43 4.92 -0.47
C GLY A 213 -40.47 4.85 0.73
N ASN A 214 -41.00 5.04 1.95
CA ASN A 214 -40.22 4.91 3.18
C ASN A 214 -39.87 3.46 3.55
N LEU A 215 -40.63 2.48 3.04
CA LEU A 215 -40.29 1.06 3.17
C LEU A 215 -39.18 0.68 2.17
N VAL A 216 -39.28 1.15 0.92
CA VAL A 216 -38.28 0.89 -0.13
C VAL A 216 -36.93 1.52 0.23
N SER A 217 -36.90 2.71 0.83
CA SER A 217 -35.64 3.34 1.30
C SER A 217 -34.95 2.58 2.44
N ALA A 218 -35.65 1.70 3.14
CA ALA A 218 -35.10 0.84 4.19
C ALA A 218 -34.67 -0.55 3.69
N LEU A 219 -34.99 -0.92 2.45
CA LEU A 219 -34.61 -2.24 1.90
C LEU A 219 -33.11 -2.29 1.55
N PRO A 220 -32.37 -3.33 1.97
CA PRO A 220 -30.97 -3.49 1.59
C PRO A 220 -30.87 -3.83 0.09
N ILE A 221 -30.04 -3.10 -0.64
CA ILE A 221 -29.79 -3.31 -2.08
C ILE A 221 -29.43 -4.78 -2.40
N VAL A 222 -28.67 -5.43 -1.50
CA VAL A 222 -28.28 -6.86 -1.61
C VAL A 222 -29.49 -7.79 -1.68
N GLY A 223 -30.62 -7.46 -1.02
CA GLY A 223 -31.85 -8.25 -1.07
C GLY A 223 -32.68 -8.01 -2.34
N VAL A 224 -32.55 -6.84 -2.98
CA VAL A 224 -33.32 -6.47 -4.17
C VAL A 224 -32.59 -6.90 -5.46
N ALA A 225 -31.25 -6.87 -5.46
CA ALA A 225 -30.43 -7.13 -6.65
C ALA A 225 -30.74 -8.46 -7.39
N PRO A 226 -30.95 -9.62 -6.73
CA PRO A 226 -31.24 -10.87 -7.43
C PRO A 226 -32.57 -10.83 -8.22
N ILE A 227 -33.58 -10.12 -7.70
CA ILE A 227 -34.91 -10.00 -8.32
C ILE A 227 -34.87 -9.11 -9.57
N MET A 228 -33.88 -8.21 -9.67
CA MET A 228 -33.73 -7.31 -10.82
C MET A 228 -32.86 -7.89 -11.96
N VAL A 229 -32.32 -9.10 -11.79
CA VAL A 229 -31.36 -9.73 -12.72
C VAL A 229 -31.87 -11.07 -13.29
N MET A 230 -32.88 -11.69 -12.66
CA MET A 230 -33.55 -12.91 -13.12
C MET A 230 -34.79 -12.61 -13.98
#